data_AF-A0A1X3GV09-F1
#
_entry.id   AF-A0A1X3GV09-F1
#
_cell.length_a   1.000
_cell.length_b   1.000
_cell.length_c   1.000
_cell.angle_alpha   90.00
_cell.angle_beta   90.00
_cell.angle_gamma   90.00
#
_symmetry.space_group_name_H-M   'P 1'
#
loop_
_entity.id
_entity.type
_entity.pdbx_description
1 polymer ?
#
loop_
_entity_poly.entity_id
_entity_poly.type
_entity_poly.pdbx_seq_one_letter_code
_entity_poly.pdbx_strand_id
1 'polypeptide(L)' 'MSSEQQAGPATRPDQYYEPGPACPKCERGTRCLTSIFDVRRERSVLIYRCDSCREDVWI' A
#
# COMPACT_ATOMS: atom_id res chain seq x y z
N MET A 1 -30.00 13.49 28.83
CA MET A 1 -29.77 13.29 27.39
C MET A 1 -28.26 13.28 27.19
N SER A 2 -27.67 12.09 27.15
CA SER A 2 -26.22 11.91 27.03
C SER A 2 -25.97 11.15 25.73
N SER A 3 -25.34 11.82 24.77
CA SER A 3 -24.94 11.24 23.49
C SER A 3 -23.60 10.53 23.68
N GLU A 4 -23.63 9.23 23.98
CA GLU A 4 -22.45 8.38 23.86
C GLU A 4 -22.39 7.86 22.42
N GLN A 5 -21.60 8.55 21.57
CA GLN A 5 -21.15 7.97 20.31
C GLN A 5 -20.11 6.90 20.63
N GLN A 6 -20.59 5.69 20.84
CA GLN A 6 -19.76 4.50 20.92
C GLN A 6 -19.19 4.25 19.52
N ALA A 7 -17.87 4.38 19.39
CA ALA A 7 -17.14 4.05 18.18
C ALA A 7 -17.49 2.61 17.77
N GLY A 8 -18.27 2.48 16.71
CA GLY A 8 -18.53 1.18 16.10
C GLY A 8 -17.19 0.51 15.78
N PRO A 9 -17.11 -0.83 15.84
CA PRO A 9 -15.91 -1.51 15.37
C PRO A 9 -15.71 -1.07 13.92
N ALA A 10 -14.59 -0.38 13.65
CA ALA A 10 -14.19 -0.10 12.29
C ALA A 10 -13.96 -1.46 11.65
N THR A 11 -14.96 -1.96 10.93
CA THR A 11 -14.84 -3.06 10.01
C THR A 11 -13.80 -2.62 8.99
N ARG A 12 -12.51 -2.86 9.28
CA ARG A 12 -11.44 -2.69 8.29
C ARG A 12 -11.84 -3.66 7.18
N PRO A 13 -12.20 -3.19 5.99
CA PRO A 13 -12.47 -4.11 4.91
C PRO A 13 -11.16 -4.88 4.73
N ASP A 14 -11.27 -6.21 4.70
CA ASP A 14 -10.19 -7.14 4.39
C ASP A 14 -9.23 -6.50 3.40
N GLN A 15 -8.13 -5.94 3.89
CA GLN A 15 -6.97 -5.68 3.06
C GLN A 15 -6.40 -7.05 2.82
N TYR A 16 -6.93 -7.74 1.81
CA TYR A 16 -6.16 -8.67 1.03
C TYR A 16 -4.89 -7.90 0.66
N TYR A 17 -3.84 -8.08 1.46
CA TYR A 17 -2.49 -7.65 1.09
C TYR A 17 -2.15 -8.55 -0.09
N GLU A 18 -2.55 -8.14 -1.29
CA GLU A 18 -1.95 -8.74 -2.48
C GLU A 18 -0.44 -8.58 -2.31
N PRO A 19 0.31 -9.69 -2.38
CA PRO A 19 1.75 -9.63 -2.19
C PRO A 19 2.32 -8.66 -3.23
N GLY A 20 3.07 -7.67 -2.75
CA GLY A 20 3.76 -6.74 -3.63
C GLY A 20 4.72 -7.47 -4.57
N PRO A 21 5.17 -6.80 -5.65
CA PRO A 21 6.15 -7.37 -6.57
C PRO A 21 7.43 -7.78 -5.82
N ALA A 22 8.19 -8.71 -6.38
CA ALA A 22 9.55 -8.94 -5.92
C ALA A 22 10.43 -7.72 -6.26
N CYS A 23 11.37 -7.38 -5.38
CA CYS A 23 12.35 -6.35 -5.65
C CYS A 23 13.24 -6.80 -6.83
N PRO A 24 13.41 -5.98 -7.89
CA PRO A 24 14.20 -6.37 -9.04
C PRO A 24 15.71 -6.51 -8.75
N LYS A 25 16.19 -5.97 -7.62
CA LYS A 25 17.61 -6.01 -7.23
C LYS A 25 17.98 -7.25 -6.42
N CYS A 26 17.08 -7.70 -5.54
CA CYS A 26 17.39 -8.74 -4.56
C CYS A 26 16.35 -9.85 -4.48
N GLU A 27 15.29 -9.78 -5.31
CA GLU A 27 14.22 -10.79 -5.44
C GLU A 27 13.43 -11.03 -4.14
N ARG A 28 13.59 -10.14 -3.15
CA ARG A 28 12.86 -10.18 -1.88
C ARG A 28 11.52 -9.49 -1.99
N GLY A 29 10.63 -9.80 -1.05
CA GLY A 29 9.34 -9.16 -0.94
C GLY A 29 9.43 -7.63 -0.83
N THR A 30 8.36 -6.98 -1.29
CA THR A 30 8.17 -5.55 -1.14
C THR A 30 6.85 -5.28 -0.44
N ARG A 31 6.77 -4.16 0.28
CA ARG A 31 5.54 -3.66 0.89
C ARG A 31 5.06 -2.41 0.17
N CYS A 32 3.75 -2.32 -0.07
CA CYS A 32 3.16 -1.12 -0.65
C CYS A 32 3.29 0.03 0.35
N LEU A 33 3.78 1.19 -0.12
CA LEU A 33 3.83 2.42 0.67
C LEU A 33 2.64 3.32 0.35
N THR A 34 2.43 3.60 -0.93
CA THR A 34 1.41 4.54 -1.40
C THR A 34 1.12 4.36 -2.89
N SER A 35 0.12 5.07 -3.38
CA SER A 35 -0.23 5.19 -4.80
C SER A 35 -0.23 6.65 -5.21
N ILE A 36 0.33 6.97 -6.38
CA ILE A 36 0.28 8.32 -6.98
C ILE A 36 -0.43 8.21 -8.33
N PHE A 37 -1.33 9.13 -8.64
CA PHE A 37 -1.95 9.21 -9.96
C PHE A 37 -1.06 10.01 -10.92
N ASP A 38 -0.50 9.35 -11.95
CA ASP A 38 0.25 10.00 -13.02
C ASP A 38 -0.72 10.52 -14.08
N VAL A 39 -0.99 11.82 -14.01
CA VAL A 39 -1.89 12.54 -14.94
C VAL A 39 -1.40 12.52 -16.38
N ARG A 40 -0.09 12.36 -16.64
CA ARG A 40 0.44 12.35 -18.01
C ARG A 40 0.17 11.03 -18.72
N ARG A 41 0.12 9.95 -17.94
CA ARG A 41 -0.13 8.59 -18.43
C ARG A 41 -1.54 8.09 -18.12
N GLU A 42 -2.34 8.94 -17.47
CA GLU A 42 -3.70 8.65 -17.03
C GLU A 42 -3.82 7.33 -16.25
N ARG A 43 -2.85 7.07 -15.35
CA ARG A 43 -2.80 5.82 -14.58
C ARG A 43 -2.27 6.01 -13.17
N SER A 44 -2.70 5.15 -12.26
CA SER A 44 -2.10 5.04 -10.93
C SER A 44 -0.76 4.32 -11.01
N VAL A 45 0.23 4.85 -10.30
CA VAL A 45 1.56 4.29 -10.08
C VAL A 45 1.65 3.86 -8.63
N LEU A 46 1.94 2.59 -8.39
CA LEU A 46 2.10 2.04 -7.06
C LEU A 46 3.57 2.13 -6.64
N ILE A 47 3.82 2.63 -5.44
CA ILE A 47 5.15 2.76 -4.87
C ILE A 47 5.28 1.73 -3.76
N TYR A 48 6.21 0.81 -3.95
CA TYR A 48 6.58 -0.21 -2.99
C TYR A 48 7.97 0.06 -2.43
N ARG A 49 8.29 -0.50 -1.27
CA ARG A 49 9.64 -0.51 -0.72
C ARG A 49 10.08 -1.95 -0.46
N CYS A 50 11.31 -2.26 -0.87
CA CYS A 50 11.91 -3.54 -0.54
C CYS A 50 12.23 -3.63 0.96
N ASP A 51 11.83 -4.73 1.59
CA ASP A 51 12.10 -4.95 3.02
C ASP A 51 13.58 -5.23 3.31
N SER A 52 14.35 -5.65 2.30
CA SER A 52 15.77 -5.98 2.43
C SER A 52 16.72 -4.83 2.06
N CYS A 53 16.71 -4.39 0.79
CA CYS A 53 17.63 -3.34 0.34
C CYS A 53 17.09 -1.91 0.54
N ARG A 54 15.83 -1.76 1.00
CA ARG A 54 15.15 -0.48 1.25
C ARG A 54 14.97 0.43 0.04
N GLU A 55 15.23 -0.08 -1.15
CA GLU A 55 15.01 0.61 -2.42
C GLU A 55 13.52 0.70 -2.73
N ASP A 56 13.13 1.82 -3.35
CA ASP A 56 11.76 2.04 -3.78
C ASP A 56 11.54 1.41 -5.17
N VAL A 57 10.44 0.69 -5.33
CA VAL A 57 10.02 -0.01 -6.54
C VAL A 57 8.74 0.64 -7.05
N TRP A 58 8.77 1.12 -8.30
CA TRP A 58 7.71 1.92 -8.91
C TRP A 58 7.09 1.12 -10.05
N ILE A 59 5.78 0.89 -10.01
CA ILE A 59 5.02 0.13 -11.03
C ILE A 59 3.89 0.97 -11.58
#